data_AF-A0A8T7H7G1-F1
#
_entry.id   AF-A0A8T7H7G1-F1
#
_cell.length_a   1.000
_cell.length_b   1.000
_cell.length_c   1.000
_cell.angle_alpha   90.00
_cell.angle_beta   90.00
_cell.angle_gamma   90.00
#
_symmetry.space_group_name_H-M   'P 1'
#
loop_
_entity.id
_entity.type
_entity.pdbx_description
1 polymer ?
#
loop_
_entity_poly.entity_id
_entity_poly.type
_entity_poly.pdbx_seq_one_letter_code
_entity_poly.pdbx_strand_id
1 'polypeptide(L)'
;MGVAIRDILADCKETLTWGDLPGIAAVDAHNALYQFLSIIRQPDGTPLMNGAGRVTSHLSGILFRTVNFLEKGIKPVFVFDGKPPEFKQETIEQRREVRNRASEAWKAALKEGDMEEAYKQASASTRIDRHIIESSHELLDLLGIPVVQAPSEGEAQAAHMVRSGGVTYAVSQDYDSLLFGSPVLVRNLTVSGRRKARGRTITVNPERFVLSSVLDSLGVTREQLIEIGILVGTDFNPGIRGVGGKTALKVVRNGEFESLNAEKQPDFDPGPIREFFQNPPVTDDYALEWRTPDVEEVVEMLCGRYDFSEDRVRNALTKVSVKATQKTLDAWF
;
A
#
# COMPACT_ATOMS: atom_id res chain seq x y z
N MET A 1 6.38 1.74 -6.21
CA MET A 1 6.77 0.38 -5.84
C MET A 1 5.95 -0.55 -6.74
N GLY A 2 6.26 -1.84 -6.80
CA GLY A 2 5.47 -2.83 -7.54
C GLY A 2 5.59 -2.80 -9.07
N VAL A 3 4.78 -3.64 -9.70
CA VAL A 3 4.85 -3.96 -11.13
C VAL A 3 4.30 -2.82 -12.01
N ALA A 4 5.09 -2.40 -13.02
CA ALA A 4 4.78 -1.27 -13.89
C ALA A 4 3.82 -1.60 -15.06
N ILE A 5 2.67 -2.21 -14.76
CA ILE A 5 1.64 -2.66 -15.74
C ILE A 5 0.42 -1.74 -15.83
N ARG A 6 0.52 -0.50 -15.32
CA ARG A 6 -0.60 0.46 -15.29
C ARG A 6 -1.18 0.75 -16.67
N ASP A 7 -0.34 0.78 -17.71
CA ASP A 7 -0.70 1.17 -19.07
C ASP A 7 -1.65 0.18 -19.75
N ILE A 8 -1.57 -1.11 -19.40
CA ILE A 8 -2.47 -2.15 -19.91
C ILE A 8 -3.72 -2.32 -19.04
N LEU A 9 -3.68 -1.88 -17.78
CA LEU A 9 -4.80 -1.95 -16.85
C LEU A 9 -5.71 -0.72 -16.88
N ALA A 10 -5.31 0.36 -17.56
CA ALA A 10 -5.99 1.65 -17.50
C ALA A 10 -7.48 1.59 -17.88
N ASP A 11 -7.85 0.71 -18.81
CA ASP A 11 -9.22 0.54 -19.30
C ASP A 11 -10.04 -0.45 -18.46
N CYS A 12 -9.39 -1.21 -17.56
CA CYS A 12 -10.04 -2.16 -16.65
C CYS A 12 -10.51 -1.52 -15.33
N LYS A 13 -10.25 -0.22 -15.15
CA LYS A 13 -10.48 0.45 -13.87
C LYS A 13 -11.92 0.93 -13.75
N GLU A 14 -12.51 0.71 -12.59
CA GLU A 14 -13.80 1.25 -12.22
C GLU A 14 -13.59 2.38 -11.21
N THR A 15 -14.07 3.58 -11.52
CA THR A 15 -14.02 4.70 -10.56
C THR A 15 -15.13 4.52 -9.53
N LEU A 16 -14.77 4.51 -8.25
CA LEU A 16 -15.72 4.31 -7.16
C LEU A 16 -16.00 5.60 -6.40
N THR A 17 -17.18 5.64 -5.77
CA THR A 17 -17.51 6.57 -4.71
C THR A 17 -17.37 5.90 -3.35
N TRP A 18 -17.42 6.69 -2.28
CA TRP A 18 -17.41 6.15 -0.92
C TRP A 18 -18.59 5.24 -0.58
N GLY A 19 -19.72 5.36 -1.31
CA GLY A 19 -20.89 4.50 -1.11
C GLY A 19 -20.69 3.07 -1.62
N ASP A 20 -19.74 2.87 -2.53
CA ASP A 20 -19.47 1.58 -3.19
C ASP A 20 -18.46 0.71 -2.43
N LEU A 21 -17.89 1.25 -1.34
CA LEU A 21 -16.77 0.69 -0.60
C LEU A 21 -17.10 0.04 0.77
N PRO A 22 -18.32 0.04 1.34
CA PRO A 22 -18.56 -0.69 2.59
C PRO A 22 -18.12 -2.17 2.50
N GLY A 23 -17.48 -2.67 3.56
CA GLY A 23 -16.90 -4.01 3.56
C GLY A 23 -15.68 -4.11 4.46
N ILE A 24 -14.99 -5.25 4.42
CA ILE A 24 -13.71 -5.46 5.10
C ILE A 24 -12.60 -5.22 4.08
N ALA A 25 -11.63 -4.37 4.43
CA ALA A 25 -10.54 -3.97 3.55
C ALA A 25 -9.19 -4.45 4.09
N ALA A 26 -8.51 -5.35 3.37
CA ALA A 26 -7.13 -5.75 3.70
C ALA A 26 -6.15 -4.73 3.14
N VAL A 27 -5.65 -3.85 4.01
CA VAL A 27 -4.73 -2.78 3.66
C VAL A 27 -3.31 -3.31 3.76
N ASP A 28 -2.57 -3.26 2.65
CA ASP A 28 -1.11 -3.43 2.70
C ASP A 28 -0.52 -2.31 3.56
N ALA A 29 0.02 -2.67 4.73
CA ALA A 29 0.54 -1.74 5.69
C ALA A 29 1.79 -1.03 5.16
N HIS A 30 2.74 -1.75 4.53
CA HIS A 30 3.96 -1.13 4.03
C HIS A 30 3.66 -0.14 2.90
N ASN A 31 2.76 -0.51 1.98
CA ASN A 31 2.30 0.41 0.94
C ASN A 31 1.61 1.64 1.56
N ALA A 32 0.67 1.45 2.49
CA ALA A 32 -0.04 2.54 3.16
C ALA A 32 0.90 3.49 3.93
N LEU A 33 1.82 2.94 4.71
CA LEU A 33 2.83 3.71 5.47
C LEU A 33 3.70 4.54 4.53
N TYR A 34 4.16 3.95 3.41
CA TYR A 34 4.92 4.69 2.42
C TYR A 34 4.10 5.84 1.80
N GLN A 35 2.80 5.62 1.51
CA GLN A 35 1.91 6.69 1.05
C GLN A 35 1.77 7.80 2.10
N PHE A 36 1.60 7.46 3.37
CA PHE A 36 1.50 8.45 4.44
C PHE A 36 2.78 9.27 4.57
N LEU A 37 3.94 8.63 4.58
CA LEU A 37 5.23 9.30 4.67
C LEU A 37 5.53 10.18 3.44
N SER A 38 5.08 9.78 2.25
CA SER A 38 5.32 10.55 1.01
C SER A 38 4.35 11.72 0.83
N ILE A 39 3.11 11.60 1.31
CA ILE A 39 2.04 12.60 1.07
C ILE A 39 1.84 13.53 2.27
N ILE A 40 1.93 13.02 3.50
CA ILE A 40 1.67 13.80 4.72
C ILE A 40 2.98 14.47 5.14
N ARG A 41 3.18 15.69 4.64
CA ARG A 41 4.40 16.47 4.81
C ARG A 41 4.07 17.92 5.14
N GLN A 42 5.04 18.63 5.70
CA GLN A 42 5.00 20.07 5.87
C GLN A 42 5.05 20.78 4.50
N PRO A 43 4.68 22.08 4.43
CA PRO A 43 4.71 22.84 3.18
C PRO A 43 6.07 22.87 2.49
N ASP A 44 7.16 22.75 3.25
CA ASP A 44 8.55 22.71 2.78
C ASP A 44 8.99 21.31 2.30
N GLY A 45 8.12 20.31 2.39
CA GLY A 45 8.40 18.93 2.00
C GLY A 45 9.04 18.07 3.07
N THR A 46 9.38 18.63 4.23
CA THR A 46 9.84 17.82 5.36
C THR A 46 8.69 16.94 5.86
N PRO A 47 8.96 15.70 6.32
CA PRO A 47 7.93 14.90 6.96
C PRO A 47 7.44 15.58 8.25
N LEU A 48 6.24 15.22 8.70
CA LEU A 48 5.78 15.65 10.02
C LEU A 48 6.71 15.03 11.07
N MET A 49 7.06 15.83 12.08
CA MET A 49 7.92 15.39 13.17
C MET A 49 7.40 15.92 14.51
N ASN A 50 7.75 15.23 15.60
CA ASN A 50 7.56 15.74 16.96
C ASN A 50 8.74 16.66 17.36
N GLY A 51 8.69 17.25 18.56
CA GLY A 51 9.73 18.13 19.11
C GLY A 51 11.11 17.48 19.27
N ALA A 52 11.17 16.14 19.32
CA ALA A 52 12.41 15.37 19.35
C ALA A 52 12.94 15.03 17.93
N GLY A 53 12.30 15.51 16.87
CA GLY A 53 12.69 15.24 15.48
C GLY A 53 12.33 13.85 14.97
N ARG A 54 11.47 13.09 15.68
CA ARG A 54 10.98 11.79 15.21
C ARG A 54 9.86 11.98 14.21
N VAL A 55 9.89 11.24 13.11
CA VAL A 55 8.85 11.29 12.07
C VAL A 55 7.52 10.78 12.62
N THR A 56 6.42 11.47 12.32
CA THR A 56 5.06 11.17 12.80
C THR A 56 4.00 11.11 11.68
N SER A 57 4.41 11.30 10.43
CA SER A 57 3.50 11.28 9.27
C SER A 57 2.68 10.00 9.17
N HIS A 58 3.27 8.84 9.50
CA HIS A 58 2.59 7.55 9.49
C HIS A 58 1.49 7.46 10.54
N LEU A 59 1.72 7.95 11.76
CA LEU A 59 0.72 7.97 12.84
C LEU A 59 -0.47 8.85 12.48
N SER A 60 -0.20 10.02 11.91
CA SER A 60 -1.23 10.92 11.38
C SER A 60 -2.05 10.23 10.29
N GLY A 61 -1.38 9.57 9.35
CA GLY A 61 -2.03 8.80 8.30
C GLY A 61 -2.93 7.70 8.85
N ILE A 62 -2.41 6.86 9.76
CA ILE A 62 -3.16 5.77 10.41
C ILE A 62 -4.39 6.33 11.11
N LEU A 63 -4.25 7.31 12.01
CA LEU A 63 -5.37 7.85 12.77
C LEU A 63 -6.47 8.38 11.84
N PHE A 64 -6.15 9.37 11.00
CA PHE A 64 -7.17 10.07 10.24
C PHE A 64 -7.75 9.24 9.09
N ARG A 65 -6.96 8.35 8.46
CA ARG A 65 -7.49 7.47 7.42
C ARG A 65 -8.33 6.34 7.97
N THR A 66 -7.90 5.72 9.07
CA THR A 66 -8.70 4.67 9.71
C THR A 66 -10.03 5.22 10.19
N VAL A 67 -10.05 6.39 10.85
CA VAL A 67 -11.29 7.07 11.24
C VAL A 67 -12.19 7.31 10.02
N ASN A 68 -11.62 7.82 8.92
CA ASN A 68 -12.38 8.04 7.69
C ASN A 68 -12.94 6.75 7.08
N PHE A 69 -12.20 5.65 7.12
CA PHE A 69 -12.68 4.34 6.66
C PHE A 69 -13.88 3.87 7.48
N LEU A 70 -13.77 3.92 8.81
CA LEU A 70 -14.85 3.53 9.72
C LEU A 70 -16.10 4.41 9.53
N GLU A 71 -15.92 5.72 9.33
CA GLU A 71 -16.99 6.66 8.98
C GLU A 71 -17.69 6.31 7.66
N LYS A 72 -17.01 5.67 6.72
CA LYS A 72 -17.59 5.23 5.43
C LYS A 72 -18.09 3.79 5.45
N GLY A 73 -18.09 3.14 6.62
CA GLY A 73 -18.55 1.75 6.76
C GLY A 73 -17.53 0.72 6.29
N ILE A 74 -16.28 1.13 6.09
CA ILE A 74 -15.15 0.28 5.75
C ILE A 74 -14.50 -0.19 7.06
N LYS A 75 -14.33 -1.50 7.21
CA LYS A 75 -13.62 -2.11 8.35
C LYS A 75 -12.20 -2.50 7.91
N PRO A 76 -11.17 -1.71 8.21
CA PRO A 76 -9.81 -2.01 7.77
C PRO A 76 -9.17 -3.11 8.62
N VAL A 77 -8.40 -3.99 8.00
CA VAL A 77 -7.39 -4.83 8.63
C VAL A 77 -6.05 -4.49 7.98
N PHE A 78 -5.02 -4.22 8.77
CA PHE A 78 -3.69 -3.91 8.24
C PHE A 78 -2.85 -5.18 8.15
N VAL A 79 -2.25 -5.42 6.99
CA VAL A 79 -1.43 -6.59 6.72
C VAL A 79 0.02 -6.15 6.60
N PHE A 80 0.87 -6.56 7.53
CA PHE A 80 2.29 -6.23 7.54
C PHE A 80 3.10 -7.36 6.91
N ASP A 81 4.16 -6.99 6.18
CA ASP A 81 5.11 -7.94 5.60
C ASP A 81 5.85 -8.70 6.70
N GLY A 82 6.10 -9.97 6.45
CA GLY A 82 7.00 -10.82 7.22
C GLY A 82 8.39 -10.87 6.60
N LYS A 83 8.95 -12.08 6.51
CA LYS A 83 10.30 -12.25 5.98
C LYS A 83 10.27 -12.13 4.45
N PRO A 84 11.07 -11.22 3.84
CA PRO A 84 11.13 -11.11 2.39
C PRO A 84 11.78 -12.38 1.78
N PRO A 85 11.39 -12.79 0.56
CA PRO A 85 12.03 -13.90 -0.12
C PRO A 85 13.48 -13.54 -0.53
N GLU A 86 14.32 -14.56 -0.74
CA GLU A 86 15.76 -14.37 -0.99
C GLU A 86 16.05 -13.53 -2.24
N PHE A 87 15.30 -13.75 -3.31
CA PHE A 87 15.44 -13.00 -4.57
C PHE A 87 14.98 -11.52 -4.47
N LYS A 88 14.31 -11.11 -3.38
CA LYS A 88 13.99 -9.69 -3.13
C LYS A 88 15.16 -8.90 -2.54
N GLN A 89 16.20 -9.58 -2.04
CA GLN A 89 17.32 -8.94 -1.35
C GLN A 89 18.06 -7.92 -2.24
N GLU A 90 18.26 -8.25 -3.52
CA GLU A 90 18.91 -7.35 -4.47
C GLU A 90 18.10 -6.06 -4.63
N THR A 91 16.80 -6.17 -4.84
CA THR A 91 15.90 -5.00 -4.96
C THR A 91 15.87 -4.17 -3.68
N ILE A 92 15.93 -4.80 -2.50
CA ILE A 92 16.01 -4.10 -1.21
C ILE A 92 17.30 -3.27 -1.12
N GLU A 93 18.45 -3.82 -1.52
CA GLU A 93 19.72 -3.12 -1.49
C GLU A 93 19.77 -2.00 -2.54
N GLN A 94 19.30 -2.24 -3.76
CA GLN A 94 19.16 -1.18 -4.78
C GLN A 94 18.27 -0.02 -4.28
N ARG A 95 17.14 -0.33 -3.64
CA ARG A 95 16.27 0.68 -3.01
C ARG A 95 16.97 1.42 -1.86
N ARG A 96 17.86 0.75 -1.13
CA ARG A 96 18.65 1.38 -0.06
C ARG A 96 19.66 2.37 -0.64
N GLU A 97 20.37 1.99 -1.70
CA GLU A 97 21.32 2.88 -2.37
C GLU A 97 20.65 4.13 -2.95
N VAL A 98 19.51 3.96 -3.64
CA VAL A 98 18.73 5.06 -4.19
C VAL A 98 18.29 6.02 -3.08
N ARG A 99 17.81 5.49 -1.95
CA ARG A 99 17.42 6.30 -0.79
C ARG A 99 18.58 7.05 -0.16
N ASN A 100 19.74 6.42 -0.04
CA ASN A 100 20.94 7.08 0.51
C ASN A 100 21.36 8.25 -0.37
N ARG A 101 21.42 8.05 -1.70
CA ARG A 101 21.70 9.11 -2.67
C ARG A 101 20.67 10.23 -2.60
N ALA A 102 19.38 9.90 -2.51
CA ALA A 102 18.31 10.89 -2.36
C ALA A 102 18.43 11.66 -1.03
N SER A 103 18.84 11.02 0.05
CA SER A 103 19.05 11.69 1.34
C SER A 103 20.20 12.69 1.30
N GLU A 104 21.27 12.40 0.57
CA GLU A 104 22.39 13.32 0.38
C GLU A 104 21.98 14.50 -0.51
N ALA A 105 21.31 14.22 -1.63
CA ALA A 105 20.79 15.23 -2.54
C ALA A 105 19.77 16.15 -1.84
N TRP A 106 18.92 15.62 -0.96
CA TRP A 106 17.98 16.41 -0.17
C TRP A 106 18.70 17.41 0.75
N LYS A 107 19.75 16.97 1.46
CA LYS A 107 20.55 17.85 2.32
C LYS A 107 21.26 18.94 1.53
N ALA A 108 21.72 18.64 0.31
CA ALA A 108 22.33 19.62 -0.57
C ALA A 108 21.29 20.66 -1.05
N ALA A 109 20.14 20.21 -1.56
CA ALA A 109 19.07 21.09 -2.03
C ALA A 109 18.54 22.03 -0.93
N LEU A 110 18.43 21.55 0.32
CA LEU A 110 18.07 22.39 1.47
C LEU A 110 19.11 23.49 1.75
N LYS A 111 20.41 23.19 1.61
CA LYS A 111 21.48 24.18 1.80
C LYS A 111 21.48 25.24 0.68
N GLU A 112 21.10 24.83 -0.53
CA GLU A 112 21.03 25.70 -1.71
C GLU A 112 19.72 26.51 -1.77
N GLY A 113 18.72 26.19 -0.94
CA GLY A 113 17.42 26.84 -0.92
C GLY A 113 16.49 26.42 -2.06
N ASP A 114 16.83 25.36 -2.80
CA ASP A 114 15.96 24.78 -3.83
C ASP A 114 14.89 23.89 -3.18
N MET A 115 13.79 24.53 -2.80
CA MET A 115 12.68 23.86 -2.13
C MET A 115 11.96 22.84 -3.00
N GLU A 116 11.98 22.99 -4.34
CA GLU A 116 11.31 22.04 -5.24
C GLU A 116 12.11 20.73 -5.34
N GLU A 117 13.42 20.83 -5.56
CA GLU A 117 14.28 19.64 -5.59
C GLU A 117 14.40 19.02 -4.19
N ALA A 118 14.46 19.83 -3.13
CA ALA A 118 14.43 19.33 -1.76
C ALA A 118 13.17 18.50 -1.50
N TYR A 119 11.99 18.99 -1.90
CA TYR A 119 10.72 18.26 -1.76
C TYR A 119 10.77 16.89 -2.47
N LYS A 120 11.26 16.88 -3.71
CA LYS A 120 11.35 15.66 -4.53
C LYS A 120 12.31 14.64 -3.92
N GLN A 121 13.51 15.06 -3.50
CA GLN A 121 14.51 14.19 -2.90
C GLN A 121 14.10 13.71 -1.49
N ALA A 122 13.38 14.54 -0.72
CA ALA A 122 12.83 14.16 0.58
C ALA A 122 11.78 13.04 0.47
N SER A 123 11.00 13.02 -0.60
CA SER A 123 10.05 11.94 -0.88
C SER A 123 10.79 10.66 -1.25
N ALA A 124 11.80 10.75 -2.12
CA ALA A 124 12.61 9.62 -2.56
C ALA A 124 13.52 9.01 -1.46
N SER A 125 13.88 9.77 -0.43
CA SER A 125 14.68 9.29 0.70
C SER A 125 13.86 8.63 1.82
N THR A 126 12.53 8.59 1.69
CA THR A 126 11.62 8.02 2.69
C THR A 126 12.03 6.60 3.09
N ARG A 127 12.14 6.36 4.39
CA ARG A 127 12.45 5.04 4.95
C ARG A 127 11.37 4.66 5.95
N ILE A 128 10.88 3.44 5.80
CA ILE A 128 10.16 2.73 6.87
C ILE A 128 11.24 2.04 7.69
N ASP A 129 11.32 2.41 8.96
CA ASP A 129 12.24 1.81 9.92
C ASP A 129 11.46 1.10 11.03
N ARG A 130 12.21 0.51 11.96
CA ARG A 130 11.63 -0.24 13.09
C ARG A 130 10.71 0.63 13.94
N HIS A 131 11.07 1.89 14.16
CA HIS A 131 10.24 2.81 14.95
C HIS A 131 8.89 3.06 14.27
N ILE A 132 8.88 3.27 12.95
CA ILE A 132 7.64 3.46 12.18
C ILE A 132 6.76 2.21 12.28
N ILE A 133 7.32 1.02 12.13
CA ILE A 133 6.55 -0.23 12.24
C ILE A 133 5.99 -0.41 13.65
N GLU A 134 6.82 -0.35 14.69
CA GLU A 134 6.40 -0.59 16.09
C GLU A 134 5.35 0.43 16.54
N SER A 135 5.56 1.72 16.27
CA SER A 135 4.57 2.76 16.61
C SER A 135 3.30 2.67 15.76
N SER A 136 3.36 2.11 14.54
CA SER A 136 2.16 1.83 13.75
C SER A 136 1.34 0.71 14.37
N HIS A 137 1.99 -0.39 14.78
CA HIS A 137 1.33 -1.50 15.47
C HIS A 137 0.68 -1.04 16.77
N GLU A 138 1.41 -0.30 17.59
CA GLU A 138 0.91 0.26 18.84
C GLU A 138 -0.34 1.12 18.61
N LEU A 139 -0.29 2.06 17.66
CA LEU A 139 -1.44 2.91 17.38
C LEU A 139 -2.64 2.11 16.82
N LEU A 140 -2.41 1.13 15.94
CA LEU A 140 -3.49 0.28 15.41
C LEU A 140 -4.16 -0.54 16.51
N ASP A 141 -3.37 -1.08 17.44
CA ASP A 141 -3.88 -1.84 18.59
C ASP A 141 -4.73 -0.96 19.51
N LEU A 142 -4.24 0.24 19.86
CA LEU A 142 -4.97 1.22 20.67
C LEU A 142 -6.25 1.71 19.97
N LEU A 143 -6.25 1.79 18.64
CA LEU A 143 -7.46 2.08 17.85
C LEU A 143 -8.43 0.89 17.74
N GLY A 144 -8.06 -0.28 18.24
CA GLY A 144 -8.86 -1.50 18.15
C GLY A 144 -8.94 -2.07 16.73
N ILE A 145 -7.93 -1.82 15.88
CA ILE A 145 -7.89 -2.28 14.49
C ILE A 145 -7.09 -3.58 14.41
N PRO A 146 -7.63 -4.66 13.82
CA PRO A 146 -6.91 -5.90 13.68
C PRO A 146 -5.71 -5.73 12.74
N VAL A 147 -4.64 -6.42 13.10
CA VAL A 147 -3.40 -6.50 12.34
C VAL A 147 -3.09 -7.96 12.03
N VAL A 148 -2.70 -8.24 10.79
CA VAL A 148 -2.24 -9.55 10.34
C VAL A 148 -0.77 -9.46 9.98
N GLN A 149 0.03 -10.36 10.55
CA GLN A 149 1.43 -10.52 10.20
C GLN A 149 1.53 -11.56 9.08
N ALA A 150 1.87 -11.13 7.86
CA ALA A 150 2.09 -12.05 6.75
C ALA A 150 3.34 -12.90 7.01
N PRO A 151 3.39 -14.16 6.54
CA PRO A 151 4.63 -14.95 6.55
C PRO A 151 5.72 -14.35 5.67
N SER A 152 5.31 -13.73 4.55
CA SER A 152 6.20 -13.07 3.60
C SER A 152 5.61 -11.74 3.12
N GLU A 153 4.98 -11.66 1.96
CA GLU A 153 4.48 -10.39 1.40
C GLU A 153 3.07 -10.04 1.91
N GLY A 154 2.89 -8.80 2.37
CA GLY A 154 1.60 -8.30 2.82
C GLY A 154 0.55 -8.29 1.72
N GLU A 155 0.91 -7.95 0.48
CA GLU A 155 -0.01 -8.02 -0.67
C GLU A 155 -0.46 -9.45 -1.00
N ALA A 156 0.42 -10.44 -0.82
CA ALA A 156 0.09 -11.84 -1.04
C ALA A 156 -0.89 -12.36 0.02
N GLN A 157 -0.64 -12.01 1.28
CA GLN A 157 -1.55 -12.31 2.38
C GLN A 157 -2.90 -11.60 2.20
N ALA A 158 -2.91 -10.31 1.82
CA ALA A 158 -4.14 -9.59 1.53
C ALA A 158 -4.92 -10.24 0.38
N ALA A 159 -4.25 -10.64 -0.71
CA ALA A 159 -4.86 -11.35 -1.82
C ALA A 159 -5.48 -12.69 -1.39
N HIS A 160 -4.79 -13.44 -0.52
CA HIS A 160 -5.30 -14.68 0.08
C HIS A 160 -6.56 -14.45 0.91
N MET A 161 -6.54 -13.46 1.81
CA MET A 161 -7.69 -13.14 2.66
C MET A 161 -8.95 -12.78 1.84
N VAL A 162 -8.78 -12.13 0.68
CA VAL A 162 -9.89 -11.83 -0.24
C VAL A 162 -10.38 -13.08 -0.96
N ARG A 163 -9.48 -13.96 -1.43
CA ARG A 163 -9.87 -15.24 -2.06
C ARG A 163 -10.62 -16.16 -1.10
N SER A 164 -10.19 -16.22 0.15
CA SER A 164 -10.83 -17.04 1.19
C SER A 164 -12.18 -16.50 1.63
N GLY A 165 -12.62 -15.32 1.13
CA GLY A 165 -13.91 -14.71 1.43
C GLY A 165 -13.98 -14.00 2.78
N GLY A 166 -12.89 -13.99 3.56
CA GLY A 166 -12.83 -13.32 4.87
C GLY A 166 -12.72 -11.79 4.77
N VAL A 167 -12.35 -11.28 3.60
CA VAL A 167 -12.18 -9.85 3.30
C VAL A 167 -12.82 -9.51 1.96
N THR A 168 -13.36 -8.29 1.82
CA THR A 168 -14.07 -7.86 0.60
C THR A 168 -13.10 -7.49 -0.53
N TYR A 169 -12.00 -6.80 -0.23
CA TYR A 169 -11.00 -6.41 -1.22
C TYR A 169 -9.64 -6.07 -0.58
N ALA A 170 -8.58 -6.21 -1.37
CA ALA A 170 -7.24 -5.75 -1.02
C ALA A 170 -7.09 -4.26 -1.31
N VAL A 171 -6.27 -3.55 -0.54
CA VAL A 171 -6.03 -2.12 -0.69
C VAL A 171 -4.53 -1.86 -0.80
N SER A 172 -4.11 -1.36 -1.96
CA SER A 172 -2.73 -0.95 -2.22
C SER A 172 -2.67 0.08 -3.36
N GLN A 173 -1.56 0.80 -3.50
CA GLN A 173 -1.21 1.56 -4.70
C GLN A 173 -0.45 0.74 -5.76
N ASP A 174 -0.07 -0.49 -5.46
CA ASP A 174 0.63 -1.36 -6.41
C ASP A 174 -0.35 -2.37 -7.01
N TYR A 175 0.10 -3.17 -7.98
CA TYR A 175 -0.76 -4.15 -8.66
C TYR A 175 -0.41 -5.59 -8.26
N ASP A 176 0.54 -5.80 -7.35
CA ASP A 176 1.12 -7.13 -7.11
C ASP A 176 0.09 -8.07 -6.48
N SER A 177 -0.85 -7.54 -5.70
CA SER A 177 -2.03 -8.28 -5.22
C SER A 177 -2.84 -8.92 -6.35
N LEU A 178 -2.93 -8.33 -7.56
CA LEU A 178 -3.58 -8.97 -8.71
C LEU A 178 -2.75 -10.15 -9.24
N LEU A 179 -1.41 -10.01 -9.28
CA LEU A 179 -0.50 -11.11 -9.64
C LEU A 179 -0.59 -12.24 -8.61
N PHE A 180 -0.67 -11.91 -7.31
CA PHE A 180 -0.96 -12.85 -6.22
C PHE A 180 -2.38 -13.38 -6.23
N GLY A 181 -3.24 -12.94 -7.15
CA GLY A 181 -4.57 -13.53 -7.37
C GLY A 181 -5.66 -12.96 -6.48
N SER A 182 -5.57 -11.71 -6.07
CA SER A 182 -6.66 -11.02 -5.36
C SER A 182 -7.84 -10.84 -6.32
N PRO A 183 -9.05 -11.33 -5.97
CA PRO A 183 -10.24 -11.12 -6.79
C PRO A 183 -10.59 -9.64 -7.00
N VAL A 184 -10.35 -8.81 -5.99
CA VAL A 184 -10.67 -7.38 -6.01
C VAL A 184 -9.53 -6.58 -5.38
N LEU A 185 -8.99 -5.64 -6.13
CA LEU A 185 -8.03 -4.63 -5.67
C LEU A 185 -8.70 -3.25 -5.71
N VAL A 186 -8.62 -2.52 -4.60
CA VAL A 186 -9.01 -1.11 -4.52
C VAL A 186 -7.77 -0.24 -4.32
N ARG A 187 -7.52 0.62 -5.31
CA ARG A 187 -6.45 1.62 -5.29
C ARG A 187 -6.96 2.97 -4.81
N ASN A 188 -6.02 3.87 -4.54
CA ASN A 188 -6.27 5.25 -4.09
C ASN A 188 -7.01 5.41 -2.75
N LEU A 189 -7.37 4.34 -2.03
CA LEU A 189 -8.18 4.46 -0.81
C LEU A 189 -7.46 5.20 0.33
N THR A 190 -6.16 4.94 0.51
CA THR A 190 -5.31 5.60 1.52
C THR A 190 -4.93 7.05 1.16
N VAL A 191 -5.22 7.48 -0.07
CA VAL A 191 -4.78 8.78 -0.62
C VAL A 191 -5.93 9.62 -1.19
N SER A 192 -7.17 9.10 -1.14
CA SER A 192 -8.37 9.70 -1.73
C SER A 192 -8.76 11.02 -1.05
N GLY A 193 -9.44 11.89 -1.79
CA GLY A 193 -9.86 13.21 -1.35
C GLY A 193 -9.27 14.35 -2.18
N ARG A 194 -9.54 15.59 -1.75
CA ARG A 194 -8.99 16.79 -2.40
C ARG A 194 -7.58 17.06 -1.88
N ARG A 195 -6.59 17.07 -2.78
CA ARG A 195 -5.23 17.53 -2.48
C ARG A 195 -4.90 18.78 -3.26
N LYS A 196 -4.13 19.69 -2.68
CA LYS A 196 -3.43 20.74 -3.44
C LYS A 196 -2.10 20.17 -3.91
N ALA A 197 -1.88 20.13 -5.22
CA ALA A 197 -0.60 19.78 -5.81
C ALA A 197 -0.23 20.85 -6.84
N ARG A 198 0.95 21.46 -6.70
CA ARG A 198 1.47 22.50 -7.61
C ARG A 198 0.44 23.62 -7.88
N GLY A 199 -0.19 24.12 -6.81
CA GLY A 199 -1.19 25.20 -6.90
C GLY A 199 -2.56 24.80 -7.45
N ARG A 200 -2.78 23.53 -7.82
CA ARG A 200 -4.08 23.02 -8.32
C ARG A 200 -4.71 22.05 -7.33
N THR A 201 -6.03 22.14 -7.17
CA THR A 201 -6.79 21.15 -6.42
C THR A 201 -7.05 19.94 -7.32
N ILE A 202 -6.49 18.80 -6.94
CA ILE A 202 -6.73 17.50 -7.59
C ILE A 202 -7.63 16.68 -6.67
N THR A 203 -8.69 16.11 -7.22
CA THR A 203 -9.53 15.14 -6.50
C THR A 203 -9.07 13.74 -6.90
N VAL A 204 -8.68 12.94 -5.91
CA VAL A 204 -8.32 11.53 -6.13
C VAL A 204 -9.49 10.67 -5.66
N ASN A 205 -10.04 9.88 -6.57
CA ASN A 205 -11.12 8.93 -6.29
C ASN A 205 -10.55 7.51 -6.12
N PRO A 206 -11.16 6.68 -5.27
CA PRO A 206 -10.88 5.25 -5.22
C PRO A 206 -11.11 4.59 -6.60
N GLU A 207 -10.25 3.64 -6.94
CA GLU A 207 -10.33 2.89 -8.20
C GLU A 207 -10.40 1.40 -7.88
N ARG A 208 -11.31 0.65 -8.50
CA ARG A 208 -11.44 -0.80 -8.33
C ARG A 208 -10.99 -1.54 -9.59
N PHE A 209 -10.33 -2.66 -9.36
CA PHE A 209 -9.94 -3.65 -10.36
C PHE A 209 -10.49 -5.00 -9.92
N VAL A 210 -11.25 -5.64 -10.81
CA VAL A 210 -11.73 -7.01 -10.62
C VAL A 210 -10.86 -7.92 -11.47
N LEU A 211 -10.19 -8.90 -10.84
CA LEU A 211 -9.19 -9.71 -11.52
C LEU A 211 -9.77 -10.46 -12.73
N SER A 212 -10.97 -11.04 -12.62
CA SER A 212 -11.60 -11.73 -13.76
C SER A 212 -11.82 -10.78 -14.95
N SER A 213 -12.35 -9.58 -14.70
CA SER A 213 -12.56 -8.57 -15.75
C SER A 213 -11.24 -8.08 -16.36
N VAL A 214 -10.18 -7.97 -15.56
CA VAL A 214 -8.83 -7.66 -16.05
C VAL A 214 -8.33 -8.77 -16.98
N LEU A 215 -8.39 -10.02 -16.56
CA LEU A 215 -7.95 -11.18 -17.34
C LEU A 215 -8.74 -11.30 -18.66
N ASP A 216 -10.05 -11.14 -18.60
CA ASP A 216 -10.94 -11.16 -19.77
C ASP A 216 -10.62 -10.03 -20.75
N SER A 217 -10.44 -8.80 -20.24
CA SER A 217 -10.11 -7.64 -21.07
C SER A 217 -8.75 -7.76 -21.75
N LEU A 218 -7.77 -8.37 -21.08
CA LEU A 218 -6.43 -8.59 -21.64
C LEU A 218 -6.38 -9.82 -22.55
N GLY A 219 -7.30 -10.77 -22.36
CA GLY A 219 -7.32 -12.07 -23.03
C GLY A 219 -6.17 -12.96 -22.60
N VAL A 220 -5.87 -13.00 -21.30
CA VAL A 220 -4.75 -13.76 -20.71
C VAL A 220 -5.19 -14.50 -19.45
N THR A 221 -4.47 -15.56 -19.08
CA THR A 221 -4.63 -16.21 -17.77
C THR A 221 -3.87 -15.45 -16.67
N ARG A 222 -4.08 -15.84 -15.41
CA ARG A 222 -3.32 -15.26 -14.28
C ARG A 222 -1.83 -15.59 -14.39
N GLU A 223 -1.48 -16.80 -14.83
CA GLU A 223 -0.10 -17.22 -15.06
C GLU A 223 0.56 -16.33 -16.12
N GLN A 224 -0.16 -16.03 -17.20
CA GLN A 224 0.28 -15.08 -18.22
C GLN A 224 0.37 -13.64 -17.70
N LEU A 225 -0.51 -13.21 -16.79
CA LEU A 225 -0.38 -11.91 -16.13
C LEU A 225 0.89 -11.85 -15.26
N ILE A 226 1.27 -12.95 -14.61
CA ILE A 226 2.52 -13.06 -13.86
C ILE A 226 3.72 -12.97 -14.81
N GLU A 227 3.69 -13.68 -15.94
CA GLU A 227 4.71 -13.59 -16.98
C GLU A 227 4.89 -12.17 -17.51
N ILE A 228 3.78 -11.45 -17.76
CA ILE A 228 3.82 -10.02 -18.13
C ILE A 228 4.56 -9.22 -17.06
N GLY A 229 4.24 -9.44 -15.79
CA GLY A 229 4.93 -8.78 -14.67
C GLY A 229 6.43 -9.07 -14.64
N ILE A 230 6.82 -10.33 -14.82
CA ILE A 230 8.23 -10.75 -14.86
C ILE A 230 8.97 -10.06 -16.02
N LEU A 231 8.40 -10.00 -17.22
CA LEU A 231 9.03 -9.32 -18.37
C LEU A 231 9.19 -7.82 -18.15
N VAL A 232 8.19 -7.17 -17.54
CA VAL A 232 8.22 -5.72 -17.24
C VAL A 232 9.18 -5.41 -16.09
N GLY A 233 9.30 -6.32 -15.14
CA GLY A 233 10.02 -6.15 -13.88
C GLY A 233 9.06 -6.05 -12.71
N THR A 234 9.44 -6.73 -11.63
CA THR A 234 8.71 -6.81 -10.37
C THR A 234 9.61 -6.39 -9.21
N ASP A 235 9.11 -6.46 -7.99
CA ASP A 235 9.94 -6.32 -6.79
C ASP A 235 10.92 -7.50 -6.60
N PHE A 236 10.82 -8.55 -7.43
CA PHE A 236 11.58 -9.80 -7.34
C PHE A 236 12.57 -10.00 -8.49
N ASN A 237 12.47 -9.20 -9.56
CA ASN A 237 13.39 -9.23 -10.69
C ASN A 237 13.42 -7.88 -11.43
N PRO A 238 14.54 -7.51 -12.05
CA PRO A 238 14.68 -6.21 -12.72
C PRO A 238 13.85 -6.06 -14.02
N GLY A 239 13.33 -7.16 -14.57
CA GLY A 239 12.67 -7.20 -15.87
C GLY A 239 13.62 -7.03 -17.06
N ILE A 240 13.05 -6.96 -18.26
CA ILE A 240 13.79 -6.78 -19.50
C ILE A 240 13.81 -5.30 -19.88
N ARG A 241 15.01 -4.74 -20.01
CA ARG A 241 15.18 -3.34 -20.45
C ARG A 241 14.49 -3.10 -21.80
N GLY A 242 13.56 -2.14 -21.82
CA GLY A 242 12.82 -1.76 -23.02
C GLY A 242 11.51 -2.52 -23.24
N VAL A 243 11.18 -3.48 -22.37
CA VAL A 243 9.89 -4.19 -22.40
C VAL A 243 8.93 -3.54 -21.40
N GLY A 244 7.93 -2.83 -21.90
CA GLY A 244 6.82 -2.28 -21.09
C GLY A 244 5.56 -3.16 -21.16
N GLY A 245 4.52 -2.80 -20.40
CA GLY A 245 3.29 -3.59 -20.25
C GLY A 245 2.66 -4.03 -21.58
N LYS A 246 2.49 -3.10 -22.53
CA LYS A 246 1.95 -3.41 -23.87
C LYS A 246 2.80 -4.40 -24.67
N THR A 247 4.13 -4.27 -24.61
CA THR A 247 5.06 -5.17 -25.31
C THR A 247 5.03 -6.55 -24.68
N ALA A 248 5.11 -6.61 -23.34
CA ALA A 248 5.02 -7.85 -22.59
C ALA A 248 3.69 -8.60 -22.84
N LEU A 249 2.56 -7.88 -22.85
CA LEU A 249 1.25 -8.45 -23.18
C LEU A 249 1.25 -9.08 -24.58
N LYS A 250 1.81 -8.41 -25.58
CA LYS A 250 1.90 -8.96 -26.95
C LYS A 250 2.73 -10.24 -26.99
N VAL A 251 3.92 -10.22 -26.38
CA VAL A 251 4.85 -11.37 -26.31
C VAL A 251 4.17 -12.57 -25.66
N VAL A 252 3.54 -12.35 -24.50
CA VAL A 252 2.89 -13.43 -23.73
C VAL A 252 1.68 -14.00 -24.49
N ARG A 253 0.87 -13.16 -25.14
CA ARG A 253 -0.25 -13.62 -25.97
C ARG A 253 0.19 -14.45 -27.18
N ASN A 254 1.39 -14.21 -27.68
CA ASN A 254 1.97 -14.99 -28.77
C ASN A 254 2.62 -16.30 -28.29
N GLY A 255 2.69 -16.55 -26.97
CA GLY A 255 3.41 -17.69 -26.40
C GLY A 255 4.94 -17.55 -26.49
N GLU A 256 5.45 -16.32 -26.63
CA GLU A 256 6.88 -16.03 -26.86
C GLU A 256 7.66 -15.72 -25.57
N PHE A 257 7.03 -15.91 -24.39
CA PHE A 257 7.65 -15.61 -23.09
C PHE A 257 9.00 -16.34 -22.93
N GLU A 258 9.01 -17.67 -23.08
CA GLU A 258 10.21 -18.47 -22.82
C GLU A 258 11.34 -18.13 -23.80
N SER A 259 11.01 -17.93 -25.09
CA SER A 259 11.98 -17.52 -26.09
C SER A 259 12.60 -16.15 -25.80
N LEU A 260 11.78 -15.17 -25.40
CA LEU A 260 12.29 -13.82 -25.12
C LEU A 260 13.13 -13.80 -23.83
N ASN A 261 12.70 -14.54 -22.80
CA ASN A 261 13.44 -14.67 -21.55
C ASN A 261 14.82 -15.29 -21.80
N ALA A 262 14.89 -16.41 -22.53
CA ALA A 262 16.15 -17.07 -22.86
C ALA A 262 17.08 -16.18 -23.73
N GLU A 263 16.53 -15.38 -24.64
CA GLU A 263 17.32 -14.49 -25.49
C GLU A 263 17.87 -13.28 -24.72
N LYS A 264 17.05 -12.64 -23.87
CA LYS A 264 17.40 -11.36 -23.23
C LYS A 264 17.97 -11.50 -21.83
N GLN A 265 17.70 -12.62 -21.15
CA GLN A 265 18.14 -12.90 -19.79
C GLN A 265 18.55 -14.38 -19.66
N PRO A 266 19.59 -14.83 -20.39
CA PRO A 266 19.97 -16.25 -20.46
C PRO A 266 20.33 -16.87 -19.10
N ASP A 267 20.80 -16.06 -18.15
CA ASP A 267 21.19 -16.50 -16.80
C ASP A 267 20.08 -16.35 -15.75
N PHE A 268 18.88 -15.89 -16.14
CA PHE A 268 17.75 -15.66 -15.23
C PHE A 268 16.71 -16.77 -15.37
N ASP A 269 16.50 -17.50 -14.27
CA ASP A 269 15.41 -18.47 -14.14
C ASP A 269 14.14 -17.78 -13.58
N PRO A 270 13.06 -17.66 -14.37
CA PRO A 270 11.80 -17.08 -13.91
C PRO A 270 10.98 -18.03 -13.02
N GLY A 271 11.32 -19.32 -12.98
CA GLY A 271 10.56 -20.37 -12.28
C GLY A 271 10.27 -20.07 -10.81
N PRO A 272 11.27 -19.75 -9.98
CA PRO A 272 11.06 -19.42 -8.57
C PRO A 272 10.12 -18.24 -8.33
N ILE A 273 10.17 -17.21 -9.17
CA ILE A 273 9.30 -16.03 -9.05
C ILE A 273 7.89 -16.36 -9.51
N ARG A 274 7.76 -17.14 -10.59
CA ARG A 274 6.46 -17.63 -11.08
C ARG A 274 5.76 -18.46 -10.01
N GLU A 275 6.49 -19.40 -9.39
CA GLU A 275 6.02 -20.21 -8.26
C GLU A 275 5.63 -19.34 -7.06
N PHE A 276 6.45 -18.35 -6.72
CA PHE A 276 6.17 -17.45 -5.61
C PHE A 276 4.87 -16.64 -5.79
N PHE A 277 4.59 -16.15 -7.01
CA PHE A 277 3.31 -15.48 -7.27
C PHE A 277 2.14 -16.46 -7.27
N GLN A 278 2.31 -17.68 -7.80
CA GLN A 278 1.25 -18.68 -7.87
C GLN A 278 0.87 -19.21 -6.48
N ASN A 279 1.89 -19.57 -5.69
CA ASN A 279 1.78 -20.22 -4.38
C ASN A 279 2.61 -19.46 -3.32
N PRO A 280 2.25 -18.20 -2.99
CA PRO A 280 3.00 -17.42 -2.02
C PRO A 280 2.85 -17.98 -0.60
N PRO A 281 3.86 -17.81 0.28
CA PRO A 281 3.72 -18.10 1.70
C PRO A 281 2.65 -17.19 2.34
N VAL A 282 1.53 -17.80 2.76
CA VAL A 282 0.38 -17.15 3.40
C VAL A 282 -0.07 -17.96 4.61
N THR A 283 -0.87 -17.36 5.49
CA THR A 283 -1.39 -17.99 6.70
C THR A 283 -2.90 -17.82 6.82
N ASP A 284 -3.57 -18.83 7.36
CA ASP A 284 -4.96 -18.75 7.83
C ASP A 284 -5.03 -18.51 9.35
N ASP A 285 -3.89 -18.49 10.03
CA ASP A 285 -3.77 -18.20 11.46
C ASP A 285 -3.87 -16.70 11.72
N TYR A 286 -5.08 -16.17 11.63
CA TYR A 286 -5.41 -14.80 11.99
C TYR A 286 -6.86 -14.68 12.46
N ALA A 287 -7.14 -13.69 13.32
CA ALA A 287 -8.48 -13.34 13.76
C ALA A 287 -8.80 -11.88 13.39
N LEU A 288 -10.00 -11.64 12.90
CA LEU A 288 -10.46 -10.32 12.49
C LEU A 288 -11.44 -9.76 13.53
N GLU A 289 -10.89 -9.12 14.56
CA GLU A 289 -11.67 -8.52 15.63
C GLU A 289 -11.41 -7.01 15.70
N TRP A 290 -12.49 -6.23 15.57
CA TRP A 290 -12.45 -4.78 15.76
C TRP A 290 -12.96 -4.45 17.15
N ARG A 291 -12.13 -3.76 17.94
CA ARG A 291 -12.44 -3.33 19.30
C ARG A 291 -12.78 -1.85 19.32
N THR A 292 -13.39 -1.39 20.40
CA THR A 292 -13.54 0.04 20.65
C THR A 292 -12.17 0.66 20.92
N PRO A 293 -11.84 1.83 20.34
CA PRO A 293 -10.58 2.51 20.61
C PRO A 293 -10.40 2.85 22.09
N ASP A 294 -9.19 2.67 22.61
CA ASP A 294 -8.80 3.19 23.92
C ASP A 294 -8.45 4.68 23.79
N VAL A 295 -9.45 5.53 24.03
CA VAL A 295 -9.36 6.97 23.74
C VAL A 295 -8.24 7.64 24.53
N GLU A 296 -8.09 7.31 25.82
CA GLU A 296 -7.11 7.97 26.67
C GLU A 296 -5.69 7.50 26.34
N GLU A 297 -5.48 6.20 26.09
CA GLU A 297 -4.17 5.69 25.67
C GLU A 297 -3.76 6.22 24.28
N VAL A 298 -4.71 6.38 23.34
CA VAL A 298 -4.42 7.03 22.04
C VAL A 298 -4.01 8.49 22.24
N VAL A 299 -4.66 9.23 23.15
CA VAL A 299 -4.30 10.61 23.47
C VAL A 299 -2.93 10.68 24.15
N GLU A 300 -2.66 9.82 25.14
CA GLU A 300 -1.36 9.74 25.79
C GLU A 300 -0.24 9.44 24.78
N MET A 301 -0.46 8.47 23.89
CA MET A 301 0.48 8.16 22.82
C MET A 301 0.71 9.38 21.92
N LEU A 302 -0.33 9.88 21.26
CA LEU A 302 -0.16 10.84 20.18
C LEU A 302 0.17 12.24 20.71
N CYS A 303 -0.50 12.69 21.76
CA CYS A 303 -0.32 14.04 22.32
C CYS A 303 0.85 14.08 23.30
N GLY A 304 0.98 13.07 24.16
CA GLY A 304 2.05 13.01 25.16
C GLY A 304 3.42 12.67 24.59
N ARG A 305 3.52 11.71 23.66
CA ARG A 305 4.82 11.25 23.10
C ARG A 305 5.17 11.85 21.73
N TYR A 306 4.18 12.28 20.96
CA TYR A 306 4.37 12.70 19.56
C TYR A 306 3.85 14.11 19.24
N ASP A 307 3.49 14.90 20.26
CA ASP A 307 3.11 16.31 20.16
C ASP A 307 1.92 16.59 19.22
N PHE A 308 0.99 15.64 19.07
CA PHE A 308 -0.26 15.88 18.35
C PHE A 308 -1.18 16.81 19.13
N SER A 309 -1.97 17.61 18.42
CA SER A 309 -3.04 18.41 19.04
C SER A 309 -4.13 17.51 19.63
N GLU A 310 -4.30 17.60 20.94
CA GLU A 310 -5.31 16.83 21.69
C GLU A 310 -6.72 17.06 21.15
N ASP A 311 -7.11 18.32 20.92
CA ASP A 311 -8.40 18.65 20.32
C ASP A 311 -8.61 17.93 18.99
N ARG A 312 -7.59 17.86 18.12
CA ARG A 312 -7.70 17.19 16.83
C ARG A 312 -7.82 15.68 16.98
N VAL A 313 -7.08 15.08 17.90
CA VAL A 313 -7.12 13.63 18.17
C VAL A 313 -8.47 13.23 18.74
N ARG A 314 -8.92 13.90 19.81
CA ARG A 314 -10.23 13.62 20.44
C ARG A 314 -11.38 13.80 19.44
N ASN A 315 -11.38 14.89 18.66
CA ASN A 315 -12.39 15.11 17.63
C ASN A 315 -12.42 14.03 16.54
N ALA A 316 -11.29 13.39 16.23
CA ALA A 316 -11.27 12.26 15.29
C ALA A 316 -11.87 11.01 15.93
N LEU A 317 -11.52 10.72 17.19
CA LEU A 317 -11.97 9.53 17.92
C LEU A 317 -13.47 9.57 18.23
N THR A 318 -14.04 10.73 18.57
CA THR A 318 -15.48 10.88 18.82
C THR A 318 -16.34 10.36 17.66
N LYS A 319 -15.86 10.54 16.41
CA LYS A 319 -16.60 10.12 15.21
C LYS A 319 -16.65 8.61 15.04
N VAL A 320 -15.66 7.89 15.58
CA VAL A 320 -15.63 6.41 15.58
C VAL A 320 -16.62 5.86 16.59
N SER A 321 -16.64 6.41 17.81
CA SER A 321 -17.49 5.93 18.90
C SER A 321 -18.98 6.09 18.61
N VAL A 322 -19.41 7.20 17.99
CA VAL A 322 -20.82 7.45 17.68
C VAL A 322 -21.40 6.42 16.69
N LYS A 323 -20.60 5.95 15.71
CA LYS A 323 -21.05 4.96 14.72
C LYS A 323 -21.03 3.52 15.21
N ALA A 324 -20.13 3.18 16.12
CA ALA A 324 -20.13 1.87 16.79
C ALA A 324 -21.48 1.65 17.54
N THR A 325 -22.00 2.69 18.20
CA THR A 325 -23.28 2.65 18.91
C THR A 325 -24.51 2.66 17.99
N GLN A 326 -24.39 3.18 16.78
CA GLN A 326 -25.53 3.28 15.86
C GLN A 326 -25.84 1.94 15.16
N LYS A 327 -24.82 1.07 14.96
CA LYS A 327 -25.01 -0.26 14.36
C LYS A 327 -25.59 -1.31 15.31
N THR A 328 -25.55 -1.11 16.63
CA THR A 328 -26.09 -2.06 17.60
C THR A 328 -27.61 -2.01 17.72
N LEU A 329 -28.29 -0.97 17.21
CA LEU A 329 -29.76 -0.88 17.21
C LEU A 329 -30.42 -1.64 16.06
N ASP A 330 -29.78 -1.73 14.89
CA ASP A 330 -30.30 -2.49 13.74
C ASP A 330 -30.20 -4.02 13.92
N ALA A 331 -29.46 -4.48 14.94
CA ALA A 331 -29.40 -5.90 15.32
C ALA A 331 -30.58 -6.35 16.22
N TRP A 332 -31.50 -5.44 16.53
CA TRP A 332 -32.65 -5.68 17.43
C TRP A 332 -34.02 -5.62 16.73
N PHE A 333 -34.08 -5.59 15.40
CA PHE A 333 -35.32 -5.62 14.63
C PHE A 333 -35.29 -6.65 13.50
#